data_AF-A0ABD5ZXQ9-F1
#
_entry.id   AF-A0ABD5ZXQ9-F1
#
_cell.length_a   1.000
_cell.length_b   1.000
_cell.length_c   1.000
_cell.angle_alpha   90.00
_cell.angle_beta   90.00
_cell.angle_gamma   90.00
#
_symmetry.space_group_name_H-M   'P 1'
#
loop_
_entity.id
_entity.type
_entity.pdbx_description
1 polymer ?
#
loop_
_entity_poly.entity_id
_entity_poly.type
_entity_poly.pdbx_seq_one_letter_code
_entity_poly.pdbx_strand_id
1 'polypeptide(L)'
;MARPFGLFSKYDFFSVFVPGLATVFGFYMIIPKEIDIPVVSAIIPTLVLSFVFGQALHSLSVLVENLIGKVGFAATHRDQFYSRLNQDSDTTAKKVEEICESHIEDDGIDGELDFSSDSNDAVYSFVQSYVYIHDIGRSRTFQSIFAFSRSMTVFLFGLIPLYLTHQYLREVGVVARDPKYLVFFPNFGDFAQTVIPLAFMGGLVFWYSAYKYKSYFVEYLITDFISLNASDVETGDS
;
A
#
# COMPACT_ATOMS: atom_id res chain seq x y z
N MET A 1 -16.72 -10.66 21.14
CA MET A 1 -16.44 -9.44 21.92
C MET A 1 -15.95 -8.38 20.95
N ALA A 2 -16.80 -7.40 20.58
CA ALA A 2 -16.44 -6.38 19.59
C ALA A 2 -15.31 -5.50 20.17
N ARG A 3 -14.19 -5.35 19.45
CA ARG A 3 -13.08 -4.48 19.87
C ARG A 3 -13.52 -3.02 19.62
N PRO A 4 -13.83 -2.22 20.65
CA PRO A 4 -14.41 -0.88 20.47
C PRO A 4 -13.43 0.13 19.86
N PHE A 5 -12.18 -0.25 19.63
CA PHE A 5 -11.14 0.55 18.98
C PHE A 5 -10.44 -0.18 17.83
N GLY A 6 -11.17 -1.02 17.09
CA GLY A 6 -10.70 -1.58 15.80
C GLY A 6 -10.61 -0.55 14.66
N LEU A 7 -10.83 0.75 14.95
CA LEU A 7 -10.91 1.84 13.96
C LEU A 7 -9.59 2.14 13.24
N PHE A 8 -8.46 1.62 13.72
CA PHE A 8 -7.16 1.80 13.07
C PHE A 8 -6.46 0.46 12.94
N SER A 9 -6.58 -0.17 11.77
CA SER A 9 -5.77 -1.35 11.49
C SER A 9 -4.30 -0.93 11.33
N LYS A 10 -3.37 -1.86 11.58
CA LYS A 10 -1.94 -1.63 11.28
C LYS A 10 -1.74 -1.22 9.82
N TYR A 11 -2.58 -1.77 8.94
CA TYR A 11 -2.61 -1.43 7.53
C TYR A 11 -2.93 0.05 7.31
N ASP A 12 -4.01 0.57 7.90
CA ASP A 12 -4.39 1.98 7.74
C ASP A 12 -3.32 2.92 8.31
N PHE A 13 -2.70 2.54 9.42
CA PHE A 13 -1.62 3.33 10.00
C PHE A 13 -0.43 3.49 9.05
N PHE A 14 0.12 2.36 8.56
CA PHE A 14 1.34 2.41 7.76
C PHE A 14 1.07 2.80 6.31
N SER A 15 -0.01 2.31 5.71
CA SER A 15 -0.26 2.51 4.28
C SER A 15 -0.97 3.81 3.93
N VAL A 16 -1.68 4.42 4.89
CA VAL A 16 -2.48 5.63 4.69
C VAL A 16 -1.96 6.76 5.55
N PHE A 17 -1.98 6.61 6.88
CA PHE A 17 -1.71 7.73 7.80
C PHE A 17 -0.28 8.27 7.69
N VAL A 18 0.74 7.40 7.70
CA VAL A 18 2.15 7.84 7.63
C VAL A 18 2.48 8.57 6.31
N PRO A 19 2.18 8.02 5.11
CA PRO A 19 2.35 8.75 3.85
C PRO A 19 1.53 10.03 3.78
N GLY A 20 0.33 10.02 4.35
CA GLY A 20 -0.53 11.19 4.44
C GLY A 20 0.03 12.30 5.31
N LEU A 21 0.66 11.96 6.44
CA LEU A 21 1.36 12.92 7.29
C LEU A 21 2.55 13.56 6.54
N ALA A 22 3.33 12.74 5.83
CA ALA A 22 4.40 13.25 4.95
C ALA A 22 3.85 14.21 3.88
N THR A 23 2.67 13.87 3.31
CA THR A 23 1.98 14.69 2.32
C THR A 23 1.48 16.01 2.89
N VAL A 24 0.91 16.02 4.10
CA VAL A 24 0.49 17.25 4.79
C VAL A 24 1.69 18.16 5.04
N PHE A 25 2.83 17.61 5.50
CA PHE A 25 4.05 18.39 5.65
C PHE A 25 4.59 18.91 4.31
N GLY A 26 4.44 18.14 3.22
CA GLY A 26 4.71 18.61 1.87
C GLY A 26 3.82 19.79 1.46
N PHE A 27 2.50 19.67 1.59
CA PHE A 27 1.56 20.74 1.23
C PHE A 27 1.64 21.97 2.12
N TYR A 28 2.04 21.80 3.38
CA TYR A 28 2.33 22.93 4.27
C TYR A 28 3.37 23.88 3.65
N MET A 29 4.24 23.39 2.76
CA MET A 29 5.18 24.21 2.00
C MET A 29 4.48 25.20 1.05
N ILE A 30 3.30 24.87 0.50
CA ILE A 30 2.60 25.70 -0.51
C ILE A 30 1.76 26.81 0.15
N ILE A 31 1.61 26.80 1.49
CA ILE A 31 0.76 27.76 2.17
C ILE A 31 1.35 29.18 2.07
N PRO A 32 0.60 30.16 1.53
CA PRO A 32 1.15 31.47 1.16
C PRO A 32 1.48 32.38 2.35
N LYS A 33 0.86 32.13 3.51
CA LYS A 33 0.99 32.96 4.72
C LYS A 33 1.22 32.09 5.95
N GLU A 34 1.86 32.66 6.96
CA GLU A 34 1.99 31.99 8.25
C GLU A 34 0.60 31.79 8.86
N ILE A 35 0.34 30.57 9.31
CA ILE A 35 -0.87 30.24 10.03
C ILE A 35 -0.52 30.28 11.51
N ASP A 36 -1.00 31.32 12.21
CA ASP A 36 -0.85 31.44 13.66
C ASP A 36 -1.93 30.61 14.35
N ILE A 37 -1.68 29.30 14.45
CA ILE A 37 -2.52 28.36 15.19
C ILE A 37 -1.68 27.80 16.34
N PRO A 38 -2.21 27.81 17.58
CA PRO A 38 -1.56 27.14 18.70
C PRO A 38 -1.27 25.67 18.38
N VAL A 39 -0.09 25.17 18.74
CA VAL A 39 0.36 23.80 18.41
C VAL A 39 -0.71 22.75 18.74
N VAL A 40 -1.33 22.86 19.91
CA VAL A 40 -2.40 21.93 20.36
C VAL A 40 -3.58 21.91 19.39
N SER A 41 -4.00 23.09 18.92
CA SER A 41 -5.11 23.24 17.97
C SER A 41 -4.77 22.74 16.58
N ALA A 42 -3.49 22.70 16.21
CA ALA A 42 -3.03 22.19 14.91
C ALA A 42 -3.02 20.65 14.84
N ILE A 43 -2.92 19.95 15.98
CA ILE A 43 -2.82 18.48 16.01
C ILE A 43 -4.04 17.83 15.35
N ILE A 44 -5.26 18.19 15.75
CA ILE A 44 -6.47 17.53 15.25
C ILE A 44 -6.62 17.72 13.73
N PRO A 45 -6.54 18.94 13.17
CA PRO A 45 -6.54 19.14 11.72
C PRO A 45 -5.43 18.37 11.01
N THR A 46 -4.21 18.37 11.55
CA THR A 46 -3.10 17.62 10.95
C THR A 46 -3.39 16.13 10.89
N LEU A 47 -3.92 15.53 11.96
CA LEU A 47 -4.27 14.11 11.99
C LEU A 47 -5.36 13.77 10.96
N VAL A 48 -6.43 14.58 10.91
CA VAL A 48 -7.55 14.39 9.97
C VAL A 48 -7.07 14.57 8.52
N LEU A 49 -6.35 15.64 8.22
CA LEU A 49 -5.80 15.89 6.89
C LEU A 49 -4.81 14.81 6.49
N SER A 50 -3.99 14.31 7.42
CA SER A 50 -3.06 13.22 7.13
C SER A 50 -3.81 11.98 6.67
N PHE A 51 -4.91 11.61 7.32
CA PHE A 51 -5.71 10.48 6.86
C PHE A 51 -6.33 10.73 5.48
N VAL A 52 -6.92 11.92 5.25
CA VAL A 52 -7.56 12.27 3.97
C VAL A 52 -6.55 12.27 2.81
N PHE A 53 -5.42 12.95 2.96
CA PHE A 53 -4.37 12.97 1.94
C PHE A 53 -3.70 11.61 1.79
N GLY A 54 -3.58 10.85 2.88
CA GLY A 54 -3.11 9.47 2.86
C GLY A 54 -3.98 8.58 1.99
N GLN A 55 -5.31 8.68 2.11
CA GLN A 55 -6.24 7.90 1.29
C GLN A 55 -6.13 8.30 -0.19
N ALA A 56 -6.07 9.61 -0.47
CA ALA A 56 -5.89 10.10 -1.83
C ALA A 56 -4.57 9.60 -2.45
N LEU A 57 -3.47 9.66 -1.70
CA LEU A 57 -2.16 9.18 -2.14
C LEU A 57 -2.17 7.66 -2.34
N HIS A 58 -2.81 6.92 -1.43
CA HIS A 58 -2.97 5.48 -1.55
C HIS A 58 -3.72 5.11 -2.84
N SER A 59 -4.88 5.72 -3.10
CA SER A 59 -5.65 5.52 -4.34
C SER A 59 -4.85 5.90 -5.58
N LEU A 60 -4.12 7.02 -5.55
CA LEU A 60 -3.24 7.43 -6.64
C LEU A 60 -2.14 6.38 -6.88
N SER A 61 -1.58 5.79 -5.81
CA SER A 61 -0.56 4.76 -5.91
C SER A 61 -1.06 3.47 -6.56
N VAL A 62 -2.32 3.08 -6.28
CA VAL A 62 -2.99 1.96 -6.96
C VAL A 62 -3.18 2.28 -8.44
N LEU A 63 -3.64 3.49 -8.76
CA LEU A 63 -3.82 3.93 -10.14
C LEU A 63 -2.49 3.88 -10.92
N VAL A 64 -1.41 4.40 -10.34
CA VAL A 64 -0.07 4.40 -10.95
C VAL A 64 0.42 2.96 -11.16
N GLU A 65 0.27 2.07 -10.18
CA GLU A 65 0.66 0.66 -10.34
C GLU A 65 -0.15 -0.02 -11.45
N ASN A 66 -1.47 0.21 -11.51
CA ASN A 66 -2.32 -0.36 -12.56
C ASN A 66 -1.93 0.16 -13.95
N LEU A 67 -1.55 1.44 -14.06
CA LEU A 67 -1.04 2.00 -15.32
C LEU A 67 0.29 1.36 -15.72
N ILE A 68 1.24 1.23 -14.78
CA ILE A 68 2.54 0.60 -15.03
C ILE A 68 2.36 -0.89 -15.42
N GLY A 69 1.43 -1.59 -14.77
CA GLY A 69 1.10 -2.98 -15.07
C GLY A 69 0.49 -3.16 -16.45
N LYS A 70 -0.41 -2.25 -16.89
CA LYS A 70 -0.97 -2.27 -18.25
C LYS A 70 0.07 -2.10 -19.35
N VAL A 71 1.17 -1.40 -19.07
CA VAL A 71 2.29 -1.23 -20.02
C VAL A 71 3.27 -2.42 -19.95
N GLY A 72 3.01 -3.41 -19.10
CA GLY A 72 3.83 -4.63 -18.97
C GLY A 72 5.11 -4.44 -18.17
N PHE A 73 5.28 -3.31 -17.48
CA PHE A 73 6.50 -3.03 -16.70
C PHE A 73 6.51 -3.68 -15.32
N ALA A 74 5.35 -4.04 -14.77
CA ALA A 74 5.26 -4.67 -13.46
C ALA A 74 4.07 -5.62 -13.37
N ALA A 75 4.32 -6.88 -13.00
CA ALA A 75 3.28 -7.84 -12.65
C ALA A 75 2.51 -7.36 -11.40
N THR A 76 1.19 -7.49 -11.39
CA THR A 76 0.37 -7.25 -10.18
C THR A 76 0.61 -8.35 -9.15
N HIS A 77 0.13 -8.17 -7.91
CA HIS A 77 0.23 -9.24 -6.90
C HIS A 77 -0.63 -10.45 -7.28
N ARG A 78 -1.74 -10.25 -8.00
CA ARG A 78 -2.56 -11.32 -8.57
C ARG A 78 -1.77 -12.11 -9.61
N ASP A 79 -1.11 -11.41 -10.54
CA ASP A 79 -0.27 -12.07 -11.54
C ASP A 79 0.86 -12.89 -10.90
N GLN A 80 1.46 -12.37 -9.81
CA GLN A 80 2.46 -13.11 -9.05
C GLN A 80 1.87 -14.33 -8.33
N PHE A 81 0.66 -14.22 -7.79
CA PHE A 81 -0.06 -15.34 -7.18
C PHE A 81 -0.32 -16.44 -8.21
N TYR A 82 -0.87 -16.11 -9.38
CA TYR A 82 -1.12 -17.09 -10.45
C TYR A 82 0.18 -17.67 -11.00
N SER A 83 1.19 -16.83 -11.22
CA SER A 83 2.51 -17.31 -11.63
C SER A 83 3.09 -18.27 -10.60
N ARG A 84 2.80 -18.11 -9.31
CA ARG A 84 3.30 -19.00 -8.26
C ARG A 84 2.55 -20.32 -8.25
N LEU A 85 1.22 -20.29 -8.35
CA LEU A 85 0.40 -21.51 -8.45
C LEU A 85 0.76 -22.31 -9.70
N ASN A 86 0.98 -21.65 -10.84
CA ASN A 86 1.29 -22.31 -12.10
C ASN A 86 2.75 -22.83 -12.18
N GLN A 87 3.69 -22.23 -11.44
CA GLN A 87 5.09 -22.68 -11.43
C GLN A 87 5.36 -23.81 -10.43
N ASP A 88 4.60 -23.90 -9.35
CA ASP A 88 4.84 -24.86 -8.27
C ASP A 88 4.09 -26.17 -8.51
N SER A 89 4.65 -27.02 -9.37
CA SER A 89 3.94 -28.11 -10.03
C SER A 89 3.62 -29.35 -9.18
N ASP A 90 3.77 -29.38 -7.84
CA ASP A 90 3.47 -30.64 -7.14
C ASP A 90 2.96 -30.64 -5.70
N THR A 91 3.04 -29.56 -4.91
CA THR A 91 2.51 -29.62 -3.53
C THR A 91 1.72 -28.39 -3.09
N THR A 92 2.25 -27.18 -3.27
CA THR A 92 1.55 -25.99 -2.78
C THR A 92 0.29 -25.68 -3.58
N ALA A 93 0.39 -25.70 -4.91
CA ALA A 93 -0.74 -25.41 -5.79
C ALA A 93 -1.88 -26.42 -5.61
N LYS A 94 -1.54 -27.72 -5.64
CA LYS A 94 -2.49 -28.83 -5.42
C LYS A 94 -3.19 -28.72 -4.05
N LYS A 95 -2.46 -28.35 -3.00
CA LYS A 95 -3.06 -28.14 -1.67
C LYS A 95 -4.02 -26.97 -1.65
N VAL A 96 -3.66 -25.85 -2.29
CA VAL A 96 -4.57 -24.69 -2.37
C VAL A 96 -5.83 -25.07 -3.14
N GLU A 97 -5.68 -25.80 -4.25
CA GLU A 97 -6.78 -26.32 -5.06
C GLU A 97 -7.69 -27.26 -4.27
N GLU A 98 -7.15 -28.31 -3.66
CA GLU A 98 -7.88 -29.28 -2.81
C GLU A 98 -8.65 -28.59 -1.67
N ILE A 99 -8.04 -27.59 -1.02
CA ILE A 99 -8.70 -26.81 0.02
C ILE A 99 -9.84 -25.95 -0.55
N CYS A 100 -9.65 -25.34 -1.72
CA CYS A 100 -10.70 -24.53 -2.34
C CYS A 100 -11.88 -25.41 -2.79
N GLU A 101 -11.61 -26.57 -3.38
CA GLU A 101 -12.63 -27.53 -3.84
C GLU A 101 -13.47 -28.04 -2.67
N SER A 102 -12.83 -28.49 -1.58
CA SER A 102 -13.55 -28.97 -0.38
C SER A 102 -14.49 -27.93 0.22
N HIS A 103 -14.10 -26.65 0.25
CA HIS A 103 -14.99 -25.58 0.74
C HIS A 103 -16.19 -25.33 -0.18
N ILE A 104 -16.04 -25.51 -1.48
CA ILE A 104 -17.12 -25.29 -2.46
C ILE A 104 -18.13 -26.44 -2.41
N GLU A 105 -17.64 -27.67 -2.23
CA GLU A 105 -18.49 -28.85 -2.03
C GLU A 105 -19.35 -28.70 -0.76
N ASP A 106 -18.76 -28.25 0.35
CA ASP A 106 -19.47 -28.04 1.63
C ASP A 106 -20.56 -26.96 1.53
N ASP A 107 -20.37 -25.93 0.71
CA ASP A 107 -21.36 -24.87 0.49
C ASP A 107 -22.50 -25.29 -0.48
N GLY A 108 -22.47 -26.51 -1.01
CA GLY A 108 -23.50 -27.07 -1.89
C GLY A 108 -23.56 -26.39 -3.26
N ILE A 109 -22.45 -25.81 -3.70
CA ILE A 109 -22.30 -25.20 -5.02
C ILE A 109 -21.76 -26.27 -5.96
N ASP A 110 -22.64 -26.95 -6.70
CA ASP A 110 -22.25 -27.91 -7.73
C ASP A 110 -21.51 -27.19 -8.88
N GLY A 111 -20.19 -27.13 -8.81
CA GLY A 111 -19.34 -26.55 -9.84
C GLY A 111 -17.89 -27.03 -9.72
N GLU A 112 -17.38 -27.68 -10.76
CA GLU A 112 -15.95 -27.99 -10.91
C GLU A 112 -15.18 -26.67 -11.05
N LEU A 113 -14.18 -26.43 -10.19
CA LEU A 113 -13.31 -25.27 -10.28
C LEU A 113 -12.42 -25.40 -11.51
N ASP A 114 -12.85 -24.84 -12.64
CA ASP A 114 -11.98 -24.70 -13.80
C ASP A 114 -10.96 -23.59 -13.54
N PHE A 115 -9.67 -23.88 -13.34
CA PHE A 115 -8.59 -22.87 -13.15
C PHE A 115 -8.27 -22.04 -14.41
N SER A 116 -9.26 -21.80 -15.27
CA SER A 116 -9.18 -20.80 -16.33
C SER A 116 -9.00 -19.38 -15.77
N SER A 117 -8.66 -18.42 -16.63
CA SER A 117 -8.28 -17.04 -16.23
C SER A 117 -9.32 -16.36 -15.34
N ASP A 118 -10.60 -16.65 -15.53
CA ASP A 118 -11.70 -16.01 -14.80
C ASP A 118 -11.92 -16.63 -13.41
N SER A 119 -11.63 -17.92 -13.26
CA SER A 119 -11.69 -18.63 -11.97
C SER A 119 -10.51 -18.31 -11.06
N ASN A 120 -9.35 -18.03 -11.65
CA ASN A 120 -8.15 -17.61 -10.91
C ASN A 120 -8.43 -16.37 -10.03
N ASP A 121 -9.20 -15.40 -10.53
CA ASP A 121 -9.63 -14.23 -9.77
C ASP A 121 -10.56 -14.57 -8.58
N ALA A 122 -11.40 -15.60 -8.73
CA ALA A 122 -12.23 -16.10 -7.65
C ALA A 122 -11.38 -16.80 -6.58
N VAL A 123 -10.44 -17.68 -6.97
CA VAL A 123 -9.52 -18.37 -6.06
C VAL A 123 -8.68 -17.37 -5.25
N TYR A 124 -8.08 -16.38 -5.92
CA TYR A 124 -7.30 -15.35 -5.24
C TYR A 124 -8.18 -14.57 -4.22
N SER A 125 -9.39 -14.18 -4.63
CA SER A 125 -10.32 -13.45 -3.77
C SER A 125 -10.78 -14.28 -2.58
N PHE A 126 -11.03 -15.58 -2.78
CA PHE A 126 -11.39 -16.53 -1.74
C PHE A 126 -10.25 -16.70 -0.73
N VAL A 127 -9.05 -17.06 -1.21
CA VAL A 127 -7.85 -17.22 -0.38
C VAL A 127 -7.58 -15.95 0.44
N GLN A 128 -7.65 -14.79 -0.21
CA GLN A 128 -7.48 -13.51 0.48
C GLN A 128 -8.56 -13.30 1.53
N SER A 129 -9.84 -13.46 1.19
CA SER A 129 -10.94 -13.27 2.13
C SER A 129 -10.83 -14.20 3.34
N TYR A 130 -10.55 -15.48 3.11
CA TYR A 130 -10.42 -16.49 4.15
C TYR A 130 -9.30 -16.15 5.15
N VAL A 131 -8.10 -15.79 4.67
CA VAL A 131 -6.99 -15.36 5.54
C VAL A 131 -7.35 -14.09 6.31
N TYR A 132 -8.11 -13.18 5.70
CA TYR A 132 -8.54 -11.93 6.33
C TYR A 132 -9.55 -12.12 7.46
N ILE A 133 -10.52 -13.03 7.28
CA ILE A 133 -11.55 -13.32 8.28
C ILE A 133 -10.91 -13.85 9.57
N HIS A 134 -9.87 -14.66 9.46
CA HIS A 134 -9.20 -15.29 10.59
C HIS A 134 -8.27 -14.35 11.37
N ASP A 135 -7.98 -13.13 10.88
CA ASP A 135 -7.12 -12.11 11.51
C ASP A 135 -5.72 -12.62 11.94
N ILE A 136 -5.26 -13.75 11.39
CA ILE A 136 -4.02 -14.43 11.74
C ILE A 136 -3.18 -14.53 10.47
N GLY A 137 -1.97 -13.94 10.49
CA GLY A 137 -1.06 -14.08 9.36
C GLY A 137 0.02 -13.03 9.27
N ARG A 138 1.16 -13.42 8.71
CA ARG A 138 2.27 -12.49 8.39
C ARG A 138 1.99 -11.71 7.09
N SER A 139 1.16 -12.26 6.22
CA SER A 139 0.72 -11.66 4.95
C SER A 139 0.21 -10.22 5.14
N ARG A 140 -0.61 -9.94 6.15
CA ARG A 140 -1.12 -8.57 6.44
C ARG A 140 -0.01 -7.55 6.70
N THR A 141 1.06 -7.98 7.37
CA THR A 141 2.20 -7.10 7.64
C THR A 141 2.93 -6.76 6.35
N PHE A 142 3.21 -7.78 5.51
CA PHE A 142 3.84 -7.57 4.22
C PHE A 142 2.99 -6.72 3.28
N GLN A 143 1.67 -6.91 3.29
CA GLN A 143 0.75 -6.08 2.52
C GLN A 143 0.79 -4.62 2.97
N SER A 144 0.86 -4.38 4.28
CA SER A 144 0.97 -3.03 4.85
C SER A 144 2.28 -2.35 4.41
N ILE A 145 3.40 -3.09 4.47
CA ILE A 145 4.72 -2.59 4.05
C ILE A 145 4.77 -2.35 2.53
N PHE A 146 4.19 -3.25 1.75
CA PHE A 146 4.04 -3.10 0.31
C PHE A 146 3.24 -1.83 -0.05
N ALA A 147 2.06 -1.67 0.54
CA ALA A 147 1.18 -0.53 0.30
C ALA A 147 1.82 0.80 0.77
N PHE A 148 2.52 0.79 1.90
CA PHE A 148 3.33 1.91 2.37
C PHE A 148 4.41 2.28 1.36
N SER A 149 5.21 1.29 0.94
CA SER A 149 6.31 1.50 0.00
C SER A 149 5.82 2.08 -1.32
N ARG A 150 4.73 1.54 -1.86
CA ARG A 150 4.08 2.04 -3.08
C ARG A 150 3.61 3.50 -2.94
N SER A 151 3.00 3.85 -1.81
CA SER A 151 2.52 5.22 -1.56
C SER A 151 3.69 6.20 -1.40
N MET A 152 4.75 5.79 -0.70
CA MET A 152 5.97 6.60 -0.56
C MET A 152 6.69 6.84 -1.88
N THR A 153 6.73 5.86 -2.78
CA THR A 153 7.26 6.03 -4.14
C THR A 153 6.56 7.18 -4.86
N VAL A 154 5.22 7.19 -4.85
CA VAL A 154 4.42 8.25 -5.49
C VAL A 154 4.63 9.58 -4.79
N PHE A 155 4.64 9.61 -3.46
CA PHE A 155 4.90 10.84 -2.71
C PHE A 155 6.27 11.44 -3.05
N LEU A 156 7.34 10.64 -3.06
CA LEU A 156 8.69 11.11 -3.32
C LEU A 156 8.86 11.63 -4.75
N PHE A 157 8.33 10.92 -5.76
CA PHE A 157 8.34 11.46 -7.11
C PHE A 157 7.43 12.68 -7.27
N GLY A 158 6.30 12.73 -6.54
CA GLY A 158 5.39 13.87 -6.47
C GLY A 158 5.94 15.08 -5.73
N LEU A 159 6.94 14.90 -4.86
CA LEU A 159 7.58 15.99 -4.13
C LEU A 159 8.31 16.95 -5.06
N ILE A 160 8.86 16.43 -6.17
CA ILE A 160 9.56 17.24 -7.19
C ILE A 160 8.59 18.26 -7.84
N PRO A 161 7.48 17.86 -8.50
CA PRO A 161 6.54 18.81 -9.09
C PRO A 161 5.85 19.68 -8.02
N LEU A 162 5.64 19.17 -6.80
CA LEU A 162 5.10 19.96 -5.69
C LEU A 162 6.03 21.14 -5.35
N TYR A 163 7.34 20.90 -5.29
CA TYR A 163 8.31 21.95 -5.04
C TYR A 163 8.48 22.90 -6.23
N LEU A 164 8.48 22.39 -7.46
CA LEU A 164 8.49 23.24 -8.66
C LEU A 164 7.27 24.18 -8.67
N THR A 165 6.10 23.66 -8.27
CA THR A 165 4.89 24.47 -8.11
C THR A 165 5.08 25.54 -7.04
N HIS A 166 5.64 25.20 -5.89
CA HIS A 166 5.94 26.18 -4.84
C HIS A 166 6.89 27.29 -5.34
N GLN A 167 7.99 26.91 -6.01
CA GLN A 167 8.95 27.87 -6.56
C GLN A 167 8.29 28.81 -7.57
N TYR A 168 7.49 28.26 -8.48
CA TYR A 168 6.71 29.05 -9.42
C TYR A 168 5.76 30.03 -8.71
N LEU A 169 5.02 29.57 -7.69
CA LEU A 169 4.11 30.40 -6.90
C LEU A 169 4.84 31.52 -6.13
N ARG A 170 6.08 31.28 -5.70
CA ARG A 170 6.94 32.30 -5.08
C ARG A 170 7.39 33.35 -6.10
N GLU A 171 7.80 32.93 -7.29
CA GLU A 171 8.24 33.83 -8.37
C GLU A 171 7.13 34.77 -8.85
N VAL A 172 5.87 34.30 -8.88
CA VAL A 172 4.71 35.15 -9.20
C VAL A 172 4.19 35.97 -8.00
N GLY A 173 4.85 35.88 -6.84
CA GLY A 173 4.51 36.66 -5.64
C GLY A 173 3.25 36.18 -4.91
N VAL A 174 2.73 34.98 -5.21
CA VAL A 174 1.59 34.39 -4.49
C VAL A 174 2.02 33.90 -3.11
N VAL A 175 3.22 33.30 -3.01
CA VAL A 175 3.82 32.88 -1.75
C VAL A 175 4.88 33.90 -1.34
N ALA A 176 4.61 34.66 -0.28
CA ALA A 176 5.48 35.74 0.20
C ALA A 176 6.36 35.33 1.40
N ARG A 177 6.25 34.08 1.86
CA ARG A 177 6.89 33.60 3.07
C ARG A 177 8.31 33.11 2.79
N ASP A 178 9.26 33.60 3.58
CA ASP A 178 10.55 32.94 3.67
C ASP A 178 10.43 31.66 4.53
N PRO A 179 10.89 30.53 4.01
CA PRO A 179 10.66 29.24 4.63
C PRO A 179 11.49 29.09 5.90
N LYS A 180 10.80 28.91 7.02
CA LYS A 180 11.40 28.86 8.37
C LYS A 180 11.82 27.46 8.84
N TYR A 181 11.69 26.41 8.01
CA TYR A 181 11.85 25.02 8.45
C TYR A 181 13.01 24.31 7.76
N LEU A 182 13.66 23.39 8.49
CA LEU A 182 14.85 22.58 8.12
C LEU A 182 14.73 21.79 6.81
N VAL A 183 13.54 21.66 6.23
CA VAL A 183 13.31 20.91 4.98
C VAL A 183 13.38 21.84 3.76
N PHE A 184 13.68 23.14 3.95
CA PHE A 184 13.72 24.08 2.84
C PHE A 184 15.13 24.56 2.50
N PHE A 185 15.35 24.64 1.19
CA PHE A 185 16.54 25.18 0.57
C PHE A 185 16.26 26.58 0.02
N PRO A 186 16.82 27.66 0.60
CA PRO A 186 16.44 29.05 0.31
C PRO A 186 16.56 29.42 -1.18
N ASN A 187 17.43 28.73 -1.91
CA ASN A 187 17.64 28.87 -3.34
C ASN A 187 17.16 27.61 -4.09
N PHE A 188 16.83 27.77 -5.38
CA PHE A 188 16.48 26.62 -6.23
C PHE A 188 17.67 25.67 -6.43
N GLY A 189 18.89 26.20 -6.42
CA GLY A 189 20.12 25.42 -6.60
C GLY A 189 20.28 24.33 -5.56
N ASP A 190 20.20 24.66 -4.27
CA ASP A 190 20.39 23.69 -3.19
C ASP A 190 19.22 22.70 -3.13
N PHE A 191 18.00 23.12 -3.49
CA PHE A 191 16.87 22.22 -3.69
C PHE A 191 17.15 21.20 -4.78
N ALA A 192 17.56 21.66 -5.96
CA ALA A 192 17.80 20.81 -7.11
C ALA A 192 18.98 19.87 -6.87
N GLN A 193 20.00 20.30 -6.12
CA GLN A 193 21.15 19.48 -5.76
C GLN A 193 20.86 18.48 -4.63
N THR A 194 19.92 18.78 -3.74
CA THR A 194 19.67 17.94 -2.55
C THR A 194 18.37 17.16 -2.63
N VAL A 195 17.24 17.84 -2.83
CA VAL A 195 15.91 17.20 -2.76
C VAL A 195 15.64 16.35 -3.98
N ILE A 196 15.99 16.80 -5.19
CA ILE A 196 15.74 16.00 -6.41
C ILE A 196 16.48 14.66 -6.33
N PRO A 197 17.81 14.60 -6.05
CA PRO A 197 18.50 13.32 -5.94
C PRO A 197 17.99 12.48 -4.77
N LEU A 198 17.71 13.08 -3.62
CA LEU A 198 17.22 12.33 -2.45
C LEU A 198 15.83 11.74 -2.70
N ALA A 199 14.91 12.53 -3.28
CA ALA A 199 13.56 12.10 -3.63
C ALA A 199 13.60 11.04 -4.72
N PHE A 200 14.45 11.20 -5.73
CA PHE A 200 14.62 10.23 -6.81
C PHE A 200 15.20 8.90 -6.29
N MET A 201 16.32 8.95 -5.54
CA MET A 201 16.94 7.77 -4.95
C MET A 201 16.02 7.08 -3.95
N GLY A 202 15.37 7.84 -3.07
CA GLY A 202 14.38 7.32 -2.14
C GLY A 202 13.20 6.68 -2.88
N GLY A 203 12.69 7.33 -3.92
CA GLY A 203 11.62 6.82 -4.78
C GLY A 203 11.99 5.50 -5.43
N LEU A 204 13.23 5.35 -5.92
CA LEU A 204 13.73 4.08 -6.46
C LEU A 204 13.86 2.99 -5.38
N VAL A 205 14.34 3.33 -4.19
CA VAL A 205 14.44 2.38 -3.06
C VAL A 205 13.06 1.88 -2.65
N PHE A 206 12.09 2.78 -2.54
CA PHE A 206 10.71 2.42 -2.20
C PHE A 206 10.01 1.67 -3.33
N TRP A 207 10.29 2.00 -4.60
CA TRP A 207 9.81 1.22 -5.74
C TRP A 207 10.32 -0.21 -5.67
N TYR A 208 11.63 -0.39 -5.53
CA TYR A 208 12.25 -1.71 -5.42
C TYR A 208 11.69 -2.48 -4.22
N SER A 209 11.54 -1.81 -3.08
CA SER A 209 10.93 -2.39 -1.88
C SER A 209 9.48 -2.82 -2.13
N ALA A 210 8.67 -2.00 -2.80
CA ALA A 210 7.30 -2.35 -3.16
C ALA A 210 7.26 -3.61 -4.04
N TYR A 211 8.14 -3.71 -5.04
CA TYR A 211 8.23 -4.92 -5.87
C TYR A 211 8.59 -6.17 -5.05
N LYS A 212 9.59 -6.07 -4.16
CA LYS A 212 10.04 -7.20 -3.34
C LYS A 212 9.01 -7.63 -2.31
N TYR A 213 8.44 -6.68 -1.58
CA TYR A 213 7.41 -6.96 -0.56
C TYR A 213 6.10 -7.46 -1.17
N LYS A 214 5.82 -7.13 -2.43
CA LYS A 214 4.70 -7.72 -3.17
C LYS A 214 4.84 -9.24 -3.33
N SER A 215 6.04 -9.71 -3.68
CA SER A 215 6.31 -11.15 -3.79
C SER A 215 6.20 -11.85 -2.43
N TYR A 216 6.77 -11.26 -1.38
CA TYR A 216 6.62 -11.79 -0.02
C TYR A 216 5.17 -11.81 0.44
N PHE A 217 4.40 -10.77 0.14
CA PHE A 217 2.97 -10.77 0.47
C PHE A 217 2.25 -11.98 -0.12
N VAL A 218 2.47 -12.28 -1.41
CA VAL A 218 1.87 -13.44 -2.09
C VAL A 218 2.33 -14.76 -1.47
N GLU A 219 3.62 -14.93 -1.22
CA GLU A 219 4.18 -16.14 -0.63
C GLU A 219 3.61 -16.42 0.77
N TYR A 220 3.56 -15.39 1.61
CA TYR A 220 2.97 -15.50 2.94
C TYR A 220 1.45 -15.64 2.90
N LEU A 221 0.77 -15.07 1.90
CA LEU A 221 -0.68 -15.24 1.74
C LEU A 221 -1.03 -16.72 1.52
N ILE A 222 -0.32 -17.39 0.60
CA ILE A 222 -0.51 -18.82 0.33
C ILE A 222 -0.15 -19.66 1.56
N THR A 223 0.98 -19.34 2.21
CA THR A 223 1.44 -20.07 3.40
C THR A 223 0.46 -19.94 4.58
N ASP A 224 -0.02 -18.71 4.84
CA ASP A 224 -0.99 -18.43 5.90
C ASP A 224 -2.31 -19.19 5.61
N PHE A 225 -2.77 -19.21 4.36
CA PHE A 225 -3.98 -19.93 3.94
C PHE A 225 -3.88 -21.44 4.21
N ILE A 226 -2.81 -22.09 3.77
CA ILE A 226 -2.60 -23.53 4.00
C ILE A 226 -2.48 -23.83 5.51
N SER A 227 -1.79 -22.98 6.27
CA SER A 227 -1.60 -23.17 7.70
C SER A 227 -2.90 -23.05 8.50
N LEU A 228 -3.80 -22.15 8.11
CA LEU A 228 -5.09 -21.97 8.77
C LEU A 228 -5.98 -23.20 8.55
N ASN A 229 -6.09 -23.67 7.31
CA ASN A 229 -6.89 -24.86 6.99
C ASN A 229 -6.35 -26.13 7.66
N ALA A 230 -5.03 -26.29 7.75
CA ALA A 230 -4.44 -27.42 8.48
C ALA A 230 -4.79 -27.39 9.98
N SER A 231 -4.94 -26.19 10.56
CA SER A 231 -5.31 -26.03 11.97
C SER A 231 -6.80 -26.32 12.22
N ASP A 232 -7.66 -25.94 11.28
CA ASP A 232 -9.10 -26.18 11.39
C ASP A 232 -9.43 -27.68 11.36
N VAL A 233 -8.76 -28.45 10.49
CA VAL A 233 -8.88 -29.91 10.41
C VAL A 233 -8.53 -30.59 11.74
N GLU A 234 -7.49 -30.13 12.44
CA GLU A 234 -7.10 -30.70 13.75
C GLU A 234 -8.14 -30.41 14.86
N THR A 235 -8.95 -29.35 14.71
CA THR A 235 -9.95 -28.95 15.73
C THR A 235 -11.37 -29.46 15.46
N GLY A 236 -11.68 -29.84 14.22
CA GLY A 236 -13.01 -30.35 13.83
C GLY A 236 -13.31 -31.78 14.28
N ASP A 237 -12.28 -32.55 14.66
CA ASP A 237 -12.38 -33.97 15.08
C ASP A 237 -12.55 -34.18 16.60
N SER A 238 -12.87 -33.13 17.37
CA SER A 238 -13.06 -33.17 18.83
C SER A 238 -14.44 -32.70 19.30
#